data_AF-A0A961SVQ8-F1
#
_entry.id   AF-A0A961SVQ8-F1
#
_cell.length_a   1.000
_cell.length_b   1.000
_cell.length_c   1.000
_cell.angle_alpha   90.00
_cell.angle_beta   90.00
_cell.angle_gamma   90.00
#
_symmetry.space_group_name_H-M   'P 1'
#
loop_
_entity.id
_entity.type
_entity.pdbx_description
1 polymer ?
#
loop_
_entity_poly.entity_id
_entity_poly.type
_entity_poly.pdbx_seq_one_letter_code
_entity_poly.pdbx_strand_id
1 'polypeptide(L)'
;MTMIQCISPVDGSVYAERPAMGFEDAKAAIARVRKAQKAWAARPLEERVSLVLKGVARLNEMADDVVQELAWQMGRPVRYGGEFKGFNERSNYVASIAHDALAPLVVEKSESFERYIAREPHGVVLVIAPWNYPYMTAINTVAPALMAGNSVVIKHASQTILVGERLVRAFNEAGVPDDVFMNIFLDHGTTSALIADGQFDFINFTGSVAGGRSIERAAAGTFSGVGLELGGKDPGYVMEDADL
;
A
#
# COMPACT_ATOMS: atom_id res chain seq x y z
N MET A 1 -7.56 -20.50 15.11
CA MET A 1 -7.22 -19.24 14.41
C MET A 1 -5.74 -19.00 14.59
N THR A 2 -5.00 -18.75 13.50
CA THR A 2 -3.56 -18.45 13.55
C THR A 2 -3.35 -17.08 14.20
N MET A 3 -2.39 -16.94 15.10
CA MET A 3 -2.04 -15.65 15.72
C MET A 3 -0.82 -15.05 15.03
N ILE A 4 -0.95 -13.82 14.55
CA ILE A 4 0.16 -13.07 13.96
C ILE A 4 0.77 -12.24 15.08
N GLN A 5 2.03 -12.50 15.39
CA GLN A 5 2.75 -11.83 16.46
C GLN A 5 3.87 -10.96 15.91
N CYS A 6 4.00 -9.77 16.50
CA CYS A 6 5.17 -8.92 16.41
C CYS A 6 5.99 -9.13 17.67
N ILE A 7 7.18 -9.73 17.52
CA ILE A 7 8.13 -9.90 18.60
C ILE A 7 9.11 -8.73 18.54
N SER A 8 9.19 -7.95 19.60
CA SER A 8 10.06 -6.79 19.69
C SER A 8 11.52 -7.22 19.63
N PRO A 9 12.35 -6.65 18.73
CA PRO A 9 13.79 -6.90 18.74
C PRO A 9 14.51 -6.17 19.88
N VAL A 10 13.81 -5.31 20.64
CA VAL A 10 14.39 -4.55 21.76
C VAL A 10 14.62 -5.45 22.97
N ASP A 11 13.67 -6.33 23.27
CA ASP A 11 13.66 -7.14 24.49
C ASP A 11 13.13 -8.57 24.29
N GLY A 12 12.69 -8.94 23.08
CA GLY A 12 12.15 -10.26 22.77
C GLY A 12 10.71 -10.47 23.23
N SER A 13 10.03 -9.45 23.75
CA SER A 13 8.63 -9.54 24.18
C SER A 13 7.66 -9.55 22.99
N VAL A 14 6.45 -10.08 23.19
CA VAL A 14 5.36 -9.90 22.22
C VAL A 14 4.84 -8.47 22.37
N TYR A 15 5.14 -7.62 21.39
CA TYR A 15 4.75 -6.21 21.42
C TYR A 15 3.31 -6.00 20.95
N ALA A 16 2.90 -6.77 19.93
CA ALA A 16 1.54 -6.74 19.42
C ALA A 16 1.16 -8.09 18.81
N GLU A 17 -0.12 -8.43 18.88
CA GLU A 17 -0.67 -9.61 18.21
C GLU A 17 -2.07 -9.37 17.67
N ARG A 18 -2.40 -10.05 16.56
CA ARG A 18 -3.71 -10.01 15.93
C ARG A 18 -4.11 -11.38 15.40
N PRO A 19 -5.38 -11.78 15.53
CA PRO A 19 -5.88 -12.99 14.88
C PRO A 19 -5.82 -12.82 13.36
N ALA A 20 -5.24 -13.81 12.67
CA ALA A 20 -5.38 -13.89 11.22
C ALA A 20 -6.84 -14.16 10.86
N MET A 21 -7.38 -13.39 9.92
CA MET A 21 -8.72 -13.61 9.37
C MET A 21 -8.76 -14.93 8.61
N GLY A 22 -9.88 -15.65 8.73
CA GLY A 22 -10.17 -16.79 7.86
C GLY A 22 -10.48 -16.34 6.44
N PHE A 23 -10.39 -17.28 5.49
CA PHE A 23 -10.63 -17.00 4.07
C PHE A 23 -12.00 -16.35 3.81
N GLU A 24 -13.10 -16.92 4.34
CA GLU A 24 -14.45 -16.40 4.13
C GLU A 24 -14.66 -15.01 4.74
N ASP A 25 -14.14 -14.77 5.95
CA ASP A 25 -14.24 -13.47 6.61
C ASP A 25 -13.46 -12.39 5.84
N ALA A 26 -12.27 -12.74 5.36
CA ALA A 26 -11.44 -11.85 4.55
C ALA A 26 -12.11 -11.56 3.20
N LYS A 27 -12.68 -12.57 2.54
CA LYS A 27 -13.43 -12.43 1.30
C LYS A 27 -14.66 -11.53 1.47
N ALA A 28 -15.41 -11.71 2.56
CA ALA A 28 -16.54 -10.84 2.89
C ALA A 28 -16.11 -9.38 3.15
N ALA A 29 -14.95 -9.16 3.77
CA ALA A 29 -14.38 -7.84 3.95
C ALA A 29 -13.96 -7.19 2.62
N ILE A 30 -13.26 -7.94 1.77
CA ILE A 30 -12.85 -7.48 0.43
C ILE A 30 -14.07 -7.17 -0.44
N ALA A 31 -15.18 -7.90 -0.30
CA ALA A 31 -16.42 -7.63 -1.02
C ALA A 31 -17.02 -6.25 -0.68
N ARG A 32 -16.92 -5.79 0.58
CA ARG A 32 -17.32 -4.42 0.95
C ARG A 32 -16.40 -3.39 0.29
N VAL A 33 -15.10 -3.65 0.30
CA VAL A 33 -14.10 -2.78 -0.33
C VAL A 33 -14.31 -2.65 -1.84
N ARG A 34 -14.65 -3.76 -2.49
CA ARG A 34 -15.04 -3.79 -3.91
C ARG A 34 -16.31 -2.99 -4.18
N LYS A 35 -17.31 -3.10 -3.30
CA LYS A 35 -18.57 -2.35 -3.43
C LYS A 35 -18.37 -0.84 -3.29
N ALA A 36 -17.52 -0.41 -2.35
CA ALA A 36 -17.25 1.02 -2.11
C ALA A 36 -16.44 1.68 -3.23
N GLN A 37 -15.62 0.92 -3.95
CA GLN A 37 -14.70 1.43 -4.97
C GLN A 37 -15.38 2.29 -6.05
N LYS A 38 -16.56 1.89 -6.54
CA LYS A 38 -17.26 2.63 -7.61
C LYS A 38 -17.66 4.04 -7.16
N ALA A 39 -18.14 4.17 -5.93
CA ALA A 39 -18.51 5.47 -5.37
C ALA A 39 -17.27 6.35 -5.13
N TRP A 40 -16.14 5.74 -4.76
CA TRP A 40 -14.86 6.43 -4.66
C TRP A 40 -14.33 6.92 -6.02
N ALA A 41 -14.37 6.06 -7.04
CA ALA A 41 -13.97 6.41 -8.40
C ALA A 41 -14.86 7.51 -9.04
N ALA A 42 -16.11 7.63 -8.60
CA ALA A 42 -17.02 8.68 -9.06
C ALA A 42 -16.71 10.07 -8.47
N ARG A 43 -15.92 10.17 -7.39
CA ARG A 43 -15.50 11.48 -6.85
C ARG A 43 -14.58 12.21 -7.83
N PRO A 44 -14.60 13.55 -7.89
CA PRO A 44 -13.61 14.32 -8.64
C PRO A 44 -12.18 13.95 -8.23
N LEU A 45 -11.25 13.98 -9.18
CA LEU A 45 -9.85 13.64 -8.94
C LEU A 45 -9.25 14.52 -7.83
N GLU A 46 -9.56 15.81 -7.86
CA GLU A 46 -9.07 16.81 -6.91
C GLU A 46 -9.55 16.51 -5.49
N GLU A 47 -10.79 16.01 -5.34
CA GLU A 47 -11.32 15.60 -4.04
C GLU A 47 -10.57 14.37 -3.51
N ARG A 48 -10.32 13.37 -4.36
CA ARG A 48 -9.53 12.18 -3.97
C ARG A 48 -8.11 12.55 -3.58
N VAL A 49 -7.43 13.38 -4.39
CA VAL A 49 -6.08 13.87 -4.10
C VAL A 49 -6.06 14.63 -2.78
N SER A 50 -7.02 15.54 -2.55
CA SER A 50 -7.12 16.30 -1.31
C SER A 50 -7.27 15.40 -0.08
N LEU A 51 -8.14 14.39 -0.14
CA LEU A 51 -8.37 13.47 0.98
C LEU A 51 -7.15 12.60 1.26
N VAL A 52 -6.47 12.11 0.21
CA VAL A 52 -5.23 11.34 0.39
C VAL A 52 -4.14 12.19 1.04
N LEU A 53 -3.94 13.43 0.58
CA LEU A 53 -2.95 14.34 1.20
C LEU A 53 -3.32 14.73 2.63
N LYS A 54 -4.61 14.85 2.96
CA LYS A 54 -5.07 15.04 4.35
C LYS A 54 -4.76 13.80 5.21
N GLY A 55 -4.94 12.59 4.68
CA GLY A 55 -4.57 11.35 5.38
C GLY A 55 -3.06 11.26 5.65
N VAL A 56 -2.25 11.66 4.67
CA VAL A 56 -0.79 11.78 4.80
C VAL A 56 -0.42 12.80 5.89
N ALA A 57 -1.03 13.99 5.88
CA ALA A 57 -0.80 15.00 6.90
C ALA A 57 -1.21 14.50 8.29
N ARG A 58 -2.36 13.83 8.38
CA ARG A 58 -2.87 13.28 9.64
C ARG A 58 -1.94 12.23 10.24
N LEU A 59 -1.31 11.40 9.42
CA LEU A 59 -0.30 10.46 9.90
C LEU A 59 0.93 11.16 10.47
N ASN A 60 1.37 12.27 9.86
CA ASN A 60 2.50 13.05 10.38
C ASN A 60 2.20 13.62 11.78
N GLU A 61 0.94 13.95 12.07
CA GLU A 61 0.50 14.40 13.40
C GLU A 61 0.48 13.28 14.45
N MET A 62 0.56 12.01 14.03
CA MET A 62 0.65 10.84 14.92
C MET A 62 2.10 10.47 15.25
N ALA A 63 3.06 11.38 15.03
CA ALA A 63 4.49 11.09 15.10
C ALA A 63 4.95 10.52 16.45
N ASP A 64 4.40 11.01 17.56
CA ASP A 64 4.79 10.57 18.89
C ASP A 64 4.51 9.06 19.10
N ASP A 65 3.37 8.58 18.60
CA ASP A 65 3.01 7.16 18.66
C ASP A 65 3.80 6.37 17.60
N VAL A 66 3.78 6.84 16.35
CA VAL A 66 4.33 6.12 15.18
C VAL A 66 5.83 5.86 15.33
N VAL A 67 6.58 6.86 15.79
CA VAL A 67 8.05 6.74 15.95
C VAL A 67 8.39 5.73 17.05
N GLN A 68 7.68 5.77 18.16
CA GLN A 68 7.88 4.82 19.26
C GLN A 68 7.49 3.40 18.83
N GLU A 69 6.33 3.25 18.20
CA GLU A 69 5.85 1.96 17.70
C GLU A 69 6.83 1.34 16.69
N LEU A 70 7.45 2.13 15.79
CA LEU A 70 8.48 1.61 14.89
C LEU A 70 9.72 1.13 15.63
N ALA A 71 10.16 1.87 16.65
CA ALA A 71 11.33 1.48 17.44
C ALA A 71 11.09 0.13 18.14
N TRP A 72 9.92 -0.06 18.75
CA TRP A 72 9.56 -1.32 19.40
C TRP A 72 9.27 -2.45 18.42
N GLN A 73 8.72 -2.16 17.25
CA GLN A 73 8.39 -3.18 16.25
C GLN A 73 9.61 -3.65 15.46
N MET A 74 10.56 -2.78 15.10
CA MET A 74 11.64 -3.14 14.17
C MET A 74 13.03 -2.63 14.57
N GLY A 75 13.17 -2.08 15.78
CA GLY A 75 14.46 -1.77 16.39
C GLY A 75 15.12 -0.49 15.88
N ARG A 76 14.48 0.29 15.01
CA ARG A 76 15.04 1.57 14.56
C ARG A 76 15.04 2.57 15.71
N PRO A 77 16.19 3.15 16.07
CA PRO A 77 16.26 4.19 17.10
C PRO A 77 15.36 5.39 16.75
N VAL A 78 14.62 5.89 17.75
CA VAL A 78 13.67 7.00 17.60
C VAL A 78 14.28 8.28 17.00
N ARG A 79 15.60 8.48 17.15
CA ARG A 79 16.34 9.59 16.54
C ARG A 79 16.26 9.62 15.01
N TYR A 80 15.92 8.51 14.36
CA TYR A 80 15.74 8.43 12.91
C TYR A 80 14.30 8.71 12.45
N GLY A 81 13.37 8.93 13.39
CA GLY A 81 11.98 9.31 13.10
C GLY A 81 11.16 8.24 12.37
N GLY A 82 10.02 8.68 11.81
CA GLY A 82 8.96 7.82 11.27
C GLY A 82 8.86 7.80 9.75
N GLU A 83 9.98 8.00 9.03
CA GLU A 83 10.03 8.01 7.54
C GLU A 83 9.30 9.17 6.87
N PHE A 84 8.86 10.16 7.64
CA PHE A 84 7.97 11.23 7.17
C PHE A 84 8.50 11.98 5.96
N LYS A 85 9.81 12.25 5.86
CA LYS A 85 10.38 12.94 4.70
C LYS A 85 10.06 12.21 3.39
N GLY A 86 10.47 10.94 3.29
CA GLY A 86 10.22 10.12 2.10
C GLY A 86 8.73 9.86 1.88
N PHE A 87 7.98 9.63 2.96
CA PHE A 87 6.53 9.44 2.91
C PHE A 87 5.79 10.65 2.30
N ASN A 88 6.16 11.86 2.71
CA ASN A 88 5.60 13.11 2.20
C ASN A 88 6.10 13.41 0.77
N GLU A 89 7.39 13.24 0.49
CA GLU A 89 7.96 13.46 -0.85
C GLU A 89 7.25 12.61 -1.92
N ARG A 90 7.05 11.32 -1.64
CA ARG A 90 6.38 10.39 -2.56
C ARG A 90 4.92 10.77 -2.78
N SER A 91 4.18 11.05 -1.69
CA SER A 91 2.77 11.42 -1.74
C SER A 91 2.53 12.74 -2.48
N ASN A 92 3.35 13.75 -2.20
CA ASN A 92 3.27 15.07 -2.83
C ASN A 92 3.63 15.00 -4.31
N TYR A 93 4.63 14.20 -4.67
CA TYR A 93 5.00 14.00 -6.08
C TYR A 93 3.89 13.32 -6.87
N VAL A 94 3.32 12.22 -6.37
CA VAL A 94 2.22 11.55 -7.10
C VAL A 94 0.98 12.43 -7.20
N ALA A 95 0.70 13.26 -6.17
CA ALA A 95 -0.36 14.25 -6.23
C ALA A 95 -0.10 15.32 -7.30
N SER A 96 1.14 15.82 -7.41
CA SER A 96 1.46 16.90 -8.35
C SER A 96 1.35 16.47 -9.81
N ILE A 97 1.54 15.18 -10.10
CA ILE A 97 1.41 14.64 -11.47
C ILE A 97 0.06 13.96 -11.73
N ALA A 98 -0.83 13.85 -10.74
CA ALA A 98 -2.03 13.02 -10.83
C ALA A 98 -2.95 13.42 -12.00
N HIS A 99 -3.16 14.72 -12.19
CA HIS A 99 -4.00 15.24 -13.27
C HIS A 99 -3.46 14.87 -14.65
N ASP A 100 -2.18 15.12 -14.89
CA ASP A 100 -1.53 14.84 -16.17
C ASP A 100 -1.38 13.33 -16.42
N ALA A 101 -1.06 12.56 -15.39
CA ALA A 101 -0.88 11.11 -15.49
C ALA A 101 -2.20 10.37 -15.78
N LEU A 102 -3.33 10.90 -15.33
CA LEU A 102 -4.66 10.30 -15.52
C LEU A 102 -5.46 10.92 -16.68
N ALA A 103 -4.97 12.01 -17.27
CA ALA A 103 -5.61 12.64 -18.41
C ALA A 103 -5.72 11.67 -19.62
N PRO A 104 -6.82 11.71 -20.38
CA PRO A 104 -6.93 10.96 -21.62
C PRO A 104 -5.82 11.34 -22.60
N LEU A 105 -5.15 10.34 -23.17
CA LEU A 105 -4.22 10.54 -24.28
C LEU A 105 -5.03 10.58 -25.58
N VAL A 106 -5.28 11.78 -26.10
CA VAL A 106 -6.01 11.98 -27.36
C VAL A 106 -5.10 11.65 -28.53
N VAL A 107 -5.47 10.64 -29.31
CA VAL A 107 -4.75 10.18 -30.51
C VAL A 107 -5.30 10.85 -31.77
N GLU A 108 -6.61 11.08 -31.81
CA GLU A 108 -7.29 11.78 -32.90
C GLU A 108 -8.52 12.50 -32.37
N LYS A 109 -8.73 13.74 -32.85
CA LYS A 109 -9.95 14.49 -32.65
C LYS A 109 -10.27 15.24 -33.93
N SER A 110 -10.99 14.58 -34.83
CA SER A 110 -11.43 15.09 -36.13
C SER A 110 -12.95 15.25 -36.17
N GLU A 111 -13.49 15.81 -37.25
CA GLU A 111 -14.95 15.87 -37.45
C GLU A 111 -15.59 14.48 -37.66
N SER A 112 -14.78 13.47 -38.01
CA SER A 112 -15.25 12.11 -38.27
C SER A 112 -15.15 11.19 -37.05
N PHE A 113 -14.08 11.31 -36.26
CA PHE A 113 -13.80 10.42 -35.13
C PHE A 113 -13.10 11.13 -33.96
N GLU A 114 -13.38 10.66 -32.75
CA GLU A 114 -12.57 10.92 -31.56
C GLU A 114 -11.98 9.59 -31.06
N ARG A 115 -10.65 9.52 -30.99
CA ARG A 115 -9.91 8.33 -30.50
C ARG A 115 -8.96 8.78 -29.40
N TYR A 116 -9.09 8.17 -28.23
CA TYR A 116 -8.22 8.43 -27.08
C TYR A 116 -8.01 7.17 -26.25
N ILE A 117 -6.99 7.21 -25.39
CA ILE A 117 -6.75 6.21 -24.36
C ILE A 117 -7.10 6.86 -23.02
N ALA A 118 -8.14 6.35 -22.35
CA ALA A 118 -8.44 6.73 -20.97
C ALA A 118 -7.70 5.87 -19.96
N ARG A 119 -7.52 6.42 -18.76
CA ARG A 119 -7.02 5.71 -17.59
C ARG A 119 -8.19 5.43 -16.65
N GLU A 120 -8.53 4.17 -16.48
CA GLU A 120 -9.55 3.73 -15.52
C GLU A 120 -8.89 3.03 -14.32
N PRO A 121 -9.45 3.14 -13.11
CA PRO A 121 -8.96 2.38 -11.97
C PRO A 121 -9.10 0.87 -12.21
N HIS A 122 -8.15 0.10 -11.69
CA HIS A 122 -8.19 -1.37 -11.71
C HIS A 122 -9.37 -1.92 -10.89
N GLY A 123 -9.66 -1.32 -9.74
CA GLY A 123 -10.67 -1.83 -8.79
C GLY A 123 -10.08 -1.93 -7.38
N VAL A 124 -9.98 -3.15 -6.85
CA VAL A 124 -9.39 -3.44 -5.55
C VAL A 124 -7.90 -3.74 -5.70
N VAL A 125 -7.07 -2.89 -5.10
CA VAL A 125 -5.61 -3.03 -5.08
C VAL A 125 -5.19 -3.68 -3.76
N LEU A 126 -4.48 -4.81 -3.83
CA LEU A 126 -3.81 -5.41 -2.67
C LEU A 126 -2.40 -4.83 -2.53
N VAL A 127 -2.10 -4.25 -1.38
CA VAL A 127 -0.74 -3.81 -1.01
C VAL A 127 -0.20 -4.70 0.09
N ILE A 128 0.89 -5.42 -0.20
CA ILE A 128 1.61 -6.24 0.77
C ILE A 128 2.93 -5.54 1.10
N ALA A 129 2.98 -4.90 2.27
CA ALA A 129 4.06 -4.02 2.68
C ALA A 129 5.12 -4.72 3.56
N PRO A 130 6.41 -4.41 3.39
CA PRO A 130 7.52 -4.97 4.16
C PRO A 130 7.66 -4.27 5.52
N TRP A 131 8.60 -4.77 6.33
CA TRP A 131 8.86 -4.27 7.68
C TRP A 131 9.99 -3.23 7.77
N ASN A 132 10.85 -3.13 6.75
CA ASN A 132 12.09 -2.35 6.82
C ASN A 132 11.87 -0.85 6.63
N TYR A 133 10.94 -0.46 5.74
CA TYR A 133 10.49 0.92 5.53
C TYR A 133 8.96 1.01 5.45
N PRO A 134 8.24 0.59 6.51
CA PRO A 134 6.86 0.14 6.38
C PRO A 134 5.86 1.24 6.00
N TYR A 135 6.14 2.53 6.26
CA TYR A 135 5.29 3.63 5.80
C TYR A 135 5.66 4.06 4.39
N MET A 136 6.96 4.29 4.14
CA MET A 136 7.45 4.80 2.87
C MET A 136 7.19 3.82 1.71
N THR A 137 7.38 2.52 1.91
CA THR A 137 7.13 1.53 0.83
C THR A 137 5.64 1.34 0.58
N ALA A 138 4.81 1.39 1.62
CA ALA A 138 3.37 1.26 1.48
C ALA A 138 2.76 2.43 0.69
N ILE A 139 3.17 3.67 1.01
CA ILE A 139 2.57 4.86 0.41
C ILE A 139 2.85 5.00 -1.08
N ASN A 140 3.97 4.46 -1.56
CA ASN A 140 4.32 4.42 -2.98
C ASN A 140 3.23 3.76 -3.84
N THR A 141 2.44 2.85 -3.26
CA THR A 141 1.32 2.22 -3.95
C THR A 141 -0.02 2.75 -3.45
N VAL A 142 -0.19 2.94 -2.14
CA VAL A 142 -1.46 3.38 -1.54
C VAL A 142 -1.89 4.75 -2.10
N ALA A 143 -1.01 5.74 -2.12
CA ALA A 143 -1.34 7.08 -2.56
C ALA A 143 -1.81 7.12 -4.03
N PRO A 144 -1.02 6.65 -5.02
CA PRO A 144 -1.46 6.68 -6.42
C PRO A 144 -2.68 5.78 -6.67
N ALA A 145 -2.81 4.63 -5.99
CA ALA A 145 -3.97 3.76 -6.13
C ALA A 145 -5.26 4.48 -5.73
N LEU A 146 -5.29 5.09 -4.54
CA LEU A 146 -6.45 5.83 -4.05
C LEU A 146 -6.75 7.06 -4.93
N MET A 147 -5.74 7.83 -5.32
CA MET A 147 -5.92 9.01 -6.19
C MET A 147 -6.49 8.63 -7.56
N ALA A 148 -6.04 7.51 -8.14
CA ALA A 148 -6.55 6.98 -9.40
C ALA A 148 -7.98 6.40 -9.30
N GLY A 149 -8.57 6.35 -8.11
CA GLY A 149 -9.94 5.88 -7.90
C GLY A 149 -10.06 4.40 -7.53
N ASN A 150 -8.97 3.72 -7.21
CA ASN A 150 -9.02 2.36 -6.67
C ASN A 150 -9.42 2.39 -5.19
N SER A 151 -9.95 1.27 -4.70
CA SER A 151 -9.93 0.98 -3.28
C SER A 151 -8.71 0.12 -2.94
N VAL A 152 -8.24 0.20 -1.70
CA VAL A 152 -6.99 -0.43 -1.27
C VAL A 152 -7.23 -1.34 -0.08
N VAL A 153 -6.73 -2.56 -0.18
CA VAL A 153 -6.60 -3.50 0.93
C VAL A 153 -5.12 -3.61 1.26
N ILE A 154 -4.73 -3.27 2.49
CA ILE A 154 -3.34 -3.35 2.94
C ILE A 154 -3.14 -4.49 3.92
N LYS A 155 -2.08 -5.26 3.68
CA LYS A 155 -1.53 -6.26 4.60
C LYS A 155 -0.09 -5.87 4.89
N HIS A 156 0.21 -5.50 6.13
CA HIS A 156 1.59 -5.28 6.57
C HIS A 156 2.30 -6.57 6.98
N ALA A 157 3.62 -6.55 6.92
CA ALA A 157 4.47 -7.58 7.51
C ALA A 157 4.16 -7.75 9.01
N SER A 158 4.21 -8.99 9.49
CA SER A 158 3.96 -9.32 10.90
C SER A 158 4.85 -8.56 11.88
N GLN A 159 6.09 -8.25 11.47
CA GLN A 159 7.06 -7.51 12.27
C GLN A 159 6.68 -6.03 12.48
N THR A 160 5.78 -5.47 11.66
CA THR A 160 5.34 -4.06 11.77
C THR A 160 3.81 -4.00 11.64
N ILE A 161 3.13 -4.89 12.35
CA ILE A 161 1.70 -5.17 12.19
C ILE A 161 0.81 -3.95 12.51
N LEU A 162 1.24 -3.04 13.38
CA LEU A 162 0.46 -1.85 13.73
C LEU A 162 0.50 -0.78 12.63
N VAL A 163 1.48 -0.81 11.73
CA VAL A 163 1.68 0.25 10.72
C VAL A 163 0.47 0.35 9.79
N GLY A 164 -0.07 -0.78 9.33
CA GLY A 164 -1.27 -0.80 8.49
C GLY A 164 -2.50 -0.20 9.20
N GLU A 165 -2.66 -0.47 10.50
CA GLU A 165 -3.72 0.13 11.33
C GLU A 165 -3.58 1.65 11.40
N ARG A 166 -2.36 2.15 11.65
CA ARG A 166 -2.09 3.60 11.77
C ARG A 166 -2.32 4.33 10.44
N LEU A 167 -1.91 3.72 9.32
CA LEU A 167 -2.17 4.27 7.99
C LEU A 167 -3.66 4.41 7.72
N VAL A 168 -4.42 3.32 7.90
CA VAL A 168 -5.87 3.33 7.66
C VAL A 168 -6.58 4.29 8.60
N ARG A 169 -6.23 4.28 9.89
CA ARG A 169 -6.78 5.22 10.87
C ARG A 169 -6.57 6.68 10.45
N ALA A 170 -5.35 7.06 10.05
CA ALA A 170 -5.05 8.42 9.65
C ALA A 170 -5.87 8.88 8.42
N PHE A 171 -6.05 7.98 7.45
CA PHE A 171 -6.80 8.26 6.23
C PHE A 171 -8.31 8.34 6.50
N ASN A 172 -8.83 7.50 7.39
CA ASN A 172 -10.24 7.51 7.77
C ASN A 172 -10.56 8.76 8.61
N GLU A 173 -9.69 9.13 9.56
CA GLU A 173 -9.79 10.40 10.31
C GLU A 173 -9.75 11.63 9.37
N ALA A 174 -9.09 11.51 8.20
CA ALA A 174 -9.05 12.54 7.17
C ALA A 174 -10.24 12.53 6.18
N GLY A 175 -11.16 11.55 6.30
CA GLY A 175 -12.39 11.46 5.51
C GLY A 175 -12.34 10.51 4.30
N VAL A 176 -11.30 9.69 4.16
CA VAL A 176 -11.35 8.53 3.26
C VAL A 176 -12.33 7.51 3.86
N PRO A 177 -13.31 6.98 3.10
CA PRO A 177 -14.28 6.05 3.67
C PRO A 177 -13.63 4.74 4.15
N ASP A 178 -14.17 4.14 5.23
CA ASP A 178 -13.61 2.92 5.85
C ASP A 178 -13.47 1.75 4.86
N ASP A 179 -14.46 1.56 3.99
CA ASP A 179 -14.43 0.50 2.97
C ASP A 179 -13.62 0.92 1.71
N VAL A 180 -13.01 2.09 1.65
CA VAL A 180 -12.12 2.48 0.53
C VAL A 180 -10.67 2.15 0.83
N PHE A 181 -10.23 2.25 2.08
CA PHE A 181 -8.88 1.87 2.50
C PHE A 181 -8.94 1.03 3.76
N MET A 182 -8.65 -0.27 3.64
CA MET A 182 -8.85 -1.25 4.69
C MET A 182 -7.57 -2.00 5.01
N ASN A 183 -7.25 -2.13 6.30
CA ASN A 183 -6.18 -2.98 6.79
C ASN A 183 -6.72 -4.37 7.12
N ILE A 184 -5.98 -5.42 6.75
CA ILE A 184 -6.32 -6.80 7.06
C ILE A 184 -5.15 -7.58 7.63
N PHE A 185 -5.47 -8.55 8.50
CA PHE A 185 -4.50 -9.47 9.07
C PHE A 185 -4.68 -10.84 8.44
N LEU A 186 -3.70 -11.28 7.65
CA LEU A 186 -3.74 -12.58 6.99
C LEU A 186 -2.43 -13.32 7.20
N ASP A 187 -2.50 -14.64 7.36
CA ASP A 187 -1.34 -15.50 7.15
C ASP A 187 -0.99 -15.64 5.66
N HIS A 188 0.14 -16.26 5.35
CA HIS A 188 0.61 -16.42 3.97
C HIS A 188 -0.31 -17.31 3.13
N GLY A 189 -0.88 -18.36 3.73
CA GLY A 189 -1.76 -19.30 3.05
C GLY A 189 -3.06 -18.63 2.60
N THR A 190 -3.73 -17.94 3.50
CA THR A 190 -4.97 -17.20 3.23
C THR A 190 -4.73 -16.08 2.22
N THR A 191 -3.59 -15.39 2.31
CA THR A 191 -3.21 -14.37 1.30
C THR A 191 -3.12 -14.98 -0.09
N SER A 192 -2.41 -16.09 -0.24
CA SER A 192 -2.23 -16.76 -1.53
C SER A 192 -3.57 -17.30 -2.07
N ALA A 193 -4.42 -17.84 -1.20
CA ALA A 193 -5.73 -18.34 -1.58
C ALA A 193 -6.66 -17.22 -2.08
N LEU A 194 -6.69 -16.06 -1.43
CA LEU A 194 -7.50 -14.91 -1.86
C LEU A 194 -7.02 -14.35 -3.20
N ILE A 195 -5.71 -14.31 -3.42
CA ILE A 195 -5.15 -13.92 -4.72
C ILE A 195 -5.59 -14.92 -5.80
N ALA A 196 -5.41 -16.22 -5.58
CA ALA A 196 -5.79 -17.26 -6.54
C ALA A 196 -7.30 -17.32 -6.83
N ASP A 197 -8.13 -16.91 -5.86
CA ASP A 197 -9.59 -16.77 -6.00
C ASP A 197 -10.01 -15.47 -6.70
N GLY A 198 -9.06 -14.68 -7.23
CA GLY A 198 -9.34 -13.49 -8.04
C GLY A 198 -9.93 -12.32 -7.23
N GLN A 199 -9.64 -12.25 -5.93
CA GLN A 199 -10.24 -11.21 -5.06
C GLN A 199 -9.66 -9.81 -5.27
N PHE A 200 -8.58 -9.67 -6.04
CA PHE A 200 -7.87 -8.41 -6.26
C PHE A 200 -7.61 -8.17 -7.75
N ASP A 201 -7.76 -6.91 -8.18
CA ASP A 201 -7.61 -6.49 -9.58
C ASP A 201 -6.17 -6.04 -9.88
N PHE A 202 -5.41 -5.67 -8.85
CA PHE A 202 -3.96 -5.42 -8.90
C PHE A 202 -3.31 -5.83 -7.58
N ILE A 203 -2.13 -6.45 -7.63
CA ILE A 203 -1.35 -6.85 -6.46
C ILE A 203 0.01 -6.16 -6.49
N ASN A 204 0.34 -5.41 -5.45
CA ASN A 204 1.67 -4.88 -5.23
C ASN A 204 2.31 -5.55 -4.02
N PHE A 205 3.48 -6.14 -4.22
CA PHE A 205 4.26 -6.78 -3.16
C PHE A 205 5.66 -6.17 -3.13
N THR A 206 6.06 -5.67 -1.96
CA THR A 206 7.45 -5.33 -1.68
C THR A 206 7.99 -6.26 -0.61
N GLY A 207 9.10 -6.94 -0.88
CA GLY A 207 9.67 -7.90 0.07
C GLY A 207 10.75 -8.81 -0.50
N SER A 208 10.83 -10.04 0.01
CA SER A 208 11.86 -11.00 -0.40
C SER A 208 11.57 -11.60 -1.77
N VAL A 209 12.62 -12.04 -2.48
CA VAL A 209 12.49 -12.76 -3.77
C VAL A 209 11.63 -14.02 -3.61
N ALA A 210 11.77 -14.73 -2.49
CA ALA A 210 10.95 -15.91 -2.19
C ALA A 210 9.47 -15.54 -2.01
N GLY A 211 9.18 -14.42 -1.33
CA GLY A 211 7.83 -13.90 -1.21
C GLY A 211 7.24 -13.51 -2.57
N GLY A 212 8.01 -12.80 -3.40
CA GLY A 212 7.61 -12.42 -4.75
C GLY A 212 7.20 -13.61 -5.61
N ARG A 213 8.01 -14.69 -5.60
CA ARG A 213 7.67 -15.95 -6.29
C ARG A 213 6.36 -16.57 -5.80
N SER A 214 6.05 -16.47 -4.51
CA SER A 214 4.78 -16.96 -3.98
C SER A 214 3.60 -16.12 -4.47
N ILE A 215 3.76 -14.80 -4.56
CA ILE A 215 2.75 -13.89 -5.11
C ILE A 215 2.49 -14.16 -6.59
N GLU A 216 3.54 -14.30 -7.42
CA GLU A 216 3.37 -14.63 -8.84
C GLU A 216 2.62 -15.96 -9.04
N ARG A 217 3.00 -16.99 -8.29
CA ARG A 217 2.33 -18.29 -8.38
C ARG A 217 0.86 -18.22 -7.98
N ALA A 218 0.54 -17.44 -6.96
CA ALA A 218 -0.84 -17.25 -6.53
C ALA A 218 -1.67 -16.46 -7.56
N ALA A 219 -1.06 -15.48 -8.25
CA ALA A 219 -1.73 -14.66 -9.26
C ALA A 219 -1.83 -15.34 -10.65
N ALA A 220 -1.14 -16.47 -10.85
CA ALA A 220 -1.15 -17.17 -12.13
C ALA A 220 -2.58 -17.60 -12.51
N GLY A 221 -3.04 -17.16 -13.69
CA GLY A 221 -4.37 -17.46 -14.21
C GLY A 221 -5.47 -16.47 -13.80
N THR A 222 -5.19 -15.52 -12.90
CA THR A 222 -6.18 -14.48 -12.51
C THR A 222 -6.20 -13.30 -13.48
N PHE A 223 -5.12 -13.12 -14.24
CA PHE A 223 -4.87 -11.95 -15.11
C PHE A 223 -4.83 -10.59 -14.38
N SER A 224 -4.75 -10.60 -13.05
CA SER A 224 -4.54 -9.39 -12.25
C SER A 224 -3.13 -8.84 -12.51
N GLY A 225 -2.99 -7.50 -12.53
CA GLY A 225 -1.66 -6.89 -12.60
C GLY A 225 -0.84 -7.19 -11.34
N VAL A 226 0.46 -7.46 -11.50
CA VAL A 226 1.37 -7.73 -10.37
C VAL A 226 2.58 -6.80 -10.45
N GLY A 227 2.81 -6.03 -9.38
CA GLY A 227 4.03 -5.24 -9.18
C GLY A 227 4.88 -5.86 -8.06
N LEU A 228 6.15 -6.16 -8.35
CA LEU A 228 7.08 -6.79 -7.42
C LEU A 228 8.33 -5.93 -7.21
N GLU A 229 8.52 -5.49 -5.98
CA GLU A 229 9.75 -4.80 -5.55
C GLU A 229 10.51 -5.75 -4.61
N LEU A 230 11.57 -6.38 -5.13
CA LEU A 230 12.23 -7.53 -4.50
C LEU A 230 13.63 -7.18 -3.99
N GLY A 231 14.24 -8.12 -3.27
CA GLY A 231 15.59 -7.95 -2.75
C GLY A 231 16.64 -7.73 -3.84
N GLY A 232 17.42 -6.65 -3.70
CA GLY A 232 18.57 -6.33 -4.53
C GLY A 232 19.91 -6.71 -3.89
N LYS A 233 20.99 -6.54 -4.66
CA LYS A 233 22.37 -6.69 -4.21
C LYS A 233 23.25 -5.67 -4.93
N ASP A 234 22.94 -4.41 -4.69
CA ASP A 234 23.47 -3.29 -5.47
C ASP A 234 24.97 -3.10 -5.22
N PRO A 235 25.81 -3.04 -6.28
CA PRO A 235 27.24 -2.80 -6.12
C PRO A 235 27.52 -1.32 -5.83
N GLY A 236 28.32 -1.04 -4.81
CA GLY A 236 28.96 0.26 -4.63
C GLY A 236 30.32 0.25 -5.33
N TYR A 237 30.44 0.93 -6.46
CA TYR A 237 31.68 1.03 -7.24
C TYR A 237 32.35 2.39 -7.01
N VAL A 238 33.62 2.37 -6.58
CA VAL A 238 34.43 3.57 -6.30
C VAL A 238 35.59 3.59 -7.29
N MET A 239 35.68 4.65 -8.09
CA MET A 239 36.73 4.83 -9.10
C MET A 239 37.98 5.48 -8.50
N GLU A 240 39.09 5.37 -9.23
CA GLU A 240 40.41 5.87 -8.82
C GLU A 240 40.48 7.40 -8.66
N ASP A 241 39.55 8.13 -9.26
CA ASP A 241 39.39 9.58 -9.20
C ASP A 241 38.27 10.03 -8.24
N ALA A 242 37.74 9.11 -7.42
CA ALA A 242 36.70 9.44 -6.45
C ALA A 242 37.19 10.40 -5.37
N ASP A 243 36.33 11.35 -5.00
CA ASP A 243 36.51 12.22 -3.84
C ASP A 243 36.23 11.42 -2.55
N LEU A 244 37.25 11.26 -1.70
CA LEU A 244 37.26 10.39 -0.51
C LEU A 244 36.90 11.11 0.78
#